data_AF-A0A971CQ31-F1
#
_entry.id   AF-A0A971CQ31-F1
#
_cell.length_a   1.000
_cell.length_b   1.000
_cell.length_c   1.000
_cell.angle_alpha   90.00
_cell.angle_beta   90.00
_cell.angle_gamma   90.00
#
_symmetry.space_group_name_H-M   'P 1'
#
loop_
_entity.id
_entity.type
_entity.pdbx_description
1 polymer ?
#
loop_
_entity_poly.entity_id
_entity_poly.type
_entity_poly.pdbx_seq_one_letter_code
_entity_poly.pdbx_strand_id
1 'polypeptide(L)'
;MNRTGRSLLLPAALLVALVAGPGLSEDKDPPTPPQVYRTFMPGAGPSAFGVVLAPYLALCYDPLRGGVNQSWQGTLDLAPTLRAKINEPATIAGTVFYEESILQPLRIEDPETVPERRFKGYRYADGAVIFDYTLDGVAVSEALRITSDGDGVERAWMVAEGGHTFYFLAEEQSDAEVVFTGGTKVSPGLWKFETGTDTDSPAPFAMTMQAKTKK
;
A
#
# COMPACT_ATOMS: atom_id res chain seq x y z
N MET A 1 67.05 -19.37 -37.19
CA MET A 1 66.12 -20.48 -37.46
C MET A 1 66.09 -21.40 -36.24
N ASN A 2 65.00 -21.29 -35.47
CA ASN A 2 64.34 -22.30 -34.63
C ASN A 2 65.01 -23.09 -33.48
N ARG A 3 64.26 -23.09 -32.36
CA ARG A 3 64.17 -24.03 -31.21
C ARG A 3 65.29 -23.87 -30.16
N THR A 4 65.06 -23.88 -28.84
CA THR A 4 64.02 -24.51 -28.01
C THR A 4 64.07 -23.88 -26.61
N GLY A 5 62.94 -23.68 -25.94
CA GLY A 5 62.90 -23.26 -24.53
C GLY A 5 61.58 -23.64 -23.88
N ARG A 6 61.62 -24.70 -23.07
CA ARG A 6 60.52 -25.24 -22.24
C ARG A 6 59.87 -24.16 -21.37
N SER A 7 58.57 -24.26 -21.15
CA SER A 7 57.99 -23.81 -19.89
C SER A 7 56.91 -24.77 -19.40
N LEU A 8 56.93 -24.98 -18.09
CA LEU A 8 56.16 -25.94 -17.31
C LEU A 8 54.66 -25.61 -17.29
N LEU A 9 53.85 -26.67 -17.19
CA LEU A 9 52.45 -26.62 -16.77
C LEU A 9 52.35 -26.27 -15.27
N LEU A 10 51.40 -25.38 -14.93
CA LEU A 10 50.62 -25.46 -13.70
C LEU A 10 49.12 -25.49 -14.08
N PRO A 11 48.28 -26.28 -13.40
CA PRO A 11 46.87 -26.39 -13.73
C PRO A 11 46.09 -25.18 -13.19
N ALA A 12 45.31 -24.55 -14.07
CA ALA A 12 44.35 -23.53 -13.67
C ALA A 12 43.21 -24.19 -12.85
N ALA A 13 43.11 -23.82 -11.59
CA ALA A 13 41.94 -24.13 -10.77
C ALA A 13 40.73 -23.37 -11.32
N LEU A 14 39.76 -24.11 -11.84
CA LEU A 14 38.48 -23.57 -12.28
C LEU A 14 37.61 -23.31 -11.05
N LEU A 15 37.53 -22.04 -10.66
CA LEU A 15 36.61 -21.55 -9.64
C LEU A 15 35.19 -21.58 -10.25
N VAL A 16 34.39 -22.58 -9.88
CA VAL A 16 32.95 -22.59 -10.22
C VAL A 16 32.26 -21.62 -9.26
N ALA A 17 31.98 -20.41 -9.74
CA ALA A 17 31.04 -19.52 -9.08
C ALA A 17 29.62 -20.10 -9.26
N LEU A 18 29.02 -20.61 -8.18
CA LEU A 18 27.58 -20.83 -8.14
C LEU A 18 26.92 -19.45 -8.24
N VAL A 19 26.44 -19.09 -9.43
CA VAL A 19 25.45 -18.04 -9.58
C VAL A 19 24.14 -18.63 -9.08
N ALA A 20 23.72 -18.24 -7.88
CA ALA A 20 22.34 -18.44 -7.46
C ALA A 20 21.46 -17.66 -8.44
N GLY A 21 20.73 -18.37 -9.30
CA GLY A 21 19.74 -17.76 -10.16
C GLY A 21 18.63 -17.12 -9.30
N PRO A 22 18.02 -16.02 -9.76
CA PRO A 22 16.83 -15.50 -9.10
C PRO A 22 15.76 -16.60 -9.11
N GLY A 23 15.17 -16.86 -7.95
CA GLY A 23 13.98 -17.69 -7.85
C GLY A 23 12.92 -17.16 -8.81
N LEU A 24 12.29 -18.06 -9.56
CA LEU A 24 11.15 -17.76 -10.40
C LEU A 24 10.07 -17.14 -9.52
N SER A 25 9.92 -15.82 -9.56
CA SER A 25 8.65 -15.20 -9.21
C SER A 25 7.59 -15.84 -10.10
N GLU A 26 6.48 -16.30 -9.54
CA GLU A 26 5.30 -16.64 -10.33
C GLU A 26 5.03 -15.49 -11.32
N ASP A 27 4.76 -15.84 -12.57
CA ASP A 27 4.57 -14.91 -13.68
C ASP A 27 3.28 -14.12 -13.39
N LYS A 28 3.41 -12.97 -12.73
CA LYS A 28 2.28 -12.10 -12.42
C LYS A 28 1.82 -11.44 -13.70
N ASP A 29 0.52 -11.46 -13.94
CA ASP A 29 -0.07 -10.68 -15.03
C ASP A 29 0.39 -9.21 -14.93
N PRO A 30 0.64 -8.52 -16.05
CA PRO A 30 1.06 -7.14 -15.99
C PRO A 30 0.03 -6.29 -15.24
N PRO A 31 0.46 -5.29 -14.45
CA PRO A 31 -0.46 -4.37 -13.80
C PRO A 31 -1.41 -3.73 -14.81
N THR A 32 -2.71 -3.80 -14.52
CA THR A 32 -3.75 -3.08 -15.28
C THR A 32 -4.05 -1.75 -14.58
N PRO A 33 -4.65 -0.76 -15.27
CA PRO A 33 -5.10 0.44 -14.60
C PRO A 33 -6.00 0.10 -13.41
N PRO A 34 -5.85 0.78 -12.26
CA PRO A 34 -6.67 0.52 -11.09
C PRO A 34 -8.17 0.65 -11.38
N GLN A 35 -8.99 -0.15 -10.71
CA GLN A 35 -10.44 -0.12 -10.81
C GLN A 35 -11.07 0.10 -9.43
N VAL A 36 -12.05 1.01 -9.37
CA VAL A 36 -12.79 1.34 -8.14
C VAL A 36 -14.26 0.94 -8.29
N TYR A 37 -14.75 0.16 -7.34
CA TYR A 37 -16.14 -0.27 -7.27
C TYR A 37 -16.78 0.24 -5.98
N ARG A 38 -17.78 1.12 -6.10
CA ARG A 38 -18.63 1.46 -4.96
C ARG A 38 -19.57 0.29 -4.68
N THR A 39 -19.31 -0.45 -3.62
CA THR A 39 -19.99 -1.70 -3.32
C THR A 39 -20.03 -1.97 -1.82
N PHE A 40 -20.88 -2.89 -1.38
CA PHE A 40 -20.83 -3.39 -0.01
C PHE A 40 -19.61 -4.29 0.13
N MET A 41 -18.68 -3.92 1.01
CA MET A 41 -17.48 -4.72 1.30
C MET A 41 -17.66 -5.47 2.63
N PRO A 42 -17.13 -6.70 2.75
CA PRO A 42 -17.22 -7.46 3.99
C PRO A 42 -16.45 -6.73 5.10
N GLY A 43 -17.07 -6.61 6.29
CA GLY A 43 -16.48 -5.92 7.44
C GLY A 43 -16.44 -4.39 7.33
N ALA A 44 -17.03 -3.79 6.28
CA ALA A 44 -16.99 -2.35 6.05
C ALA A 44 -18.37 -1.68 6.14
N GLY A 45 -18.39 -0.35 6.25
CA GLY A 45 -19.60 0.44 6.18
C GLY A 45 -20.21 0.51 4.77
N PRO A 46 -21.47 0.99 4.64
CA PRO A 46 -22.20 1.03 3.38
C PRO A 46 -21.63 2.02 2.33
N SER A 47 -20.60 2.78 2.69
CA SER A 47 -19.94 3.76 1.81
C SER A 47 -18.56 3.30 1.34
N ALA A 48 -18.22 2.03 1.53
CA ALA A 48 -16.93 1.47 1.16
C ALA A 48 -16.76 1.30 -0.36
N PHE A 49 -15.51 1.13 -0.74
CA PHE A 49 -15.05 0.86 -2.10
C PHE A 49 -14.21 -0.41 -2.09
N GLY A 50 -14.44 -1.28 -3.07
CA GLY A 50 -13.45 -2.25 -3.49
C GLY A 50 -12.51 -1.60 -4.49
N VAL A 51 -11.21 -1.60 -4.22
CA VAL A 51 -10.19 -1.04 -5.12
C VAL A 51 -9.29 -2.17 -5.58
N VAL A 52 -9.30 -2.45 -6.88
CA VAL A 52 -8.43 -3.43 -7.52
C VAL A 52 -7.26 -2.67 -8.14
N LEU A 53 -6.07 -2.83 -7.58
CA LEU A 53 -4.85 -2.14 -8.05
C LEU A 53 -4.16 -2.95 -9.16
N ALA A 54 -4.23 -4.28 -9.09
CA ALA A 54 -3.79 -5.22 -10.13
C ALA A 54 -4.68 -6.47 -10.12
N PRO A 55 -4.61 -7.35 -11.15
CA PRO A 55 -5.37 -8.60 -11.20
C PRO A 55 -5.20 -9.52 -9.98
N TYR A 56 -4.14 -9.31 -9.19
CA TYR A 56 -3.77 -10.11 -8.02
C TYR A 56 -3.63 -9.28 -6.74
N LEU A 57 -4.00 -7.99 -6.73
CA LEU A 57 -3.85 -7.12 -5.57
C LEU A 57 -5.03 -6.16 -5.47
N ALA A 58 -5.75 -6.24 -4.36
CA ALA A 58 -6.92 -5.41 -4.10
C ALA A 58 -7.04 -5.06 -2.61
N LEU A 59 -7.85 -4.04 -2.33
CA LEU A 59 -8.10 -3.53 -0.99
C LEU A 59 -9.55 -3.04 -0.83
N CYS A 60 -9.96 -2.90 0.42
CA CYS A 60 -11.19 -2.22 0.80
C CYS A 60 -10.84 -0.83 1.31
N TYR A 61 -11.42 0.21 0.71
CA TYR A 61 -11.33 1.59 1.20
C TYR A 61 -12.68 2.04 1.75
N ASP A 62 -12.77 2.29 3.05
CA ASP A 62 -13.94 2.83 3.72
C ASP A 62 -13.67 4.26 4.21
N PRO A 63 -14.25 5.28 3.52
CA PRO A 63 -14.03 6.66 3.90
C PRO A 63 -14.57 7.00 5.29
N LEU A 64 -15.61 6.32 5.78
CA LEU A 64 -16.21 6.60 7.09
C LEU A 64 -15.41 5.96 8.23
N ARG A 65 -14.67 4.88 7.95
CA ARG A 65 -13.80 4.23 8.94
C ARG A 65 -12.39 4.78 9.01
N GLY A 66 -11.88 5.42 7.96
CA GLY A 66 -10.53 6.00 8.02
C GLY A 66 -9.63 5.73 6.83
N GLY A 67 -10.10 5.01 5.81
CA GLY A 67 -9.30 4.70 4.63
C GLY A 67 -9.26 3.21 4.37
N VAL A 68 -8.07 2.62 4.28
CA VAL A 68 -7.92 1.19 3.97
C VAL A 68 -8.33 0.34 5.17
N ASN A 69 -9.36 -0.49 5.04
CA ASN A 69 -9.74 -1.46 6.07
C ASN A 69 -8.93 -2.75 5.99
N GLN A 70 -8.72 -3.26 4.77
CA GLN A 70 -8.01 -4.51 4.54
C GLN A 70 -7.40 -4.54 3.13
N SER A 71 -6.27 -5.21 2.97
CA SER A 71 -5.63 -5.49 1.68
C SER A 71 -5.35 -6.99 1.53
N TRP A 72 -5.49 -7.50 0.31
CA TRP A 72 -5.32 -8.93 0.02
C TRP A 72 -4.63 -9.18 -1.31
N GLN A 73 -3.93 -10.32 -1.37
CA GLN A 73 -3.47 -10.90 -2.63
C GLN A 73 -4.60 -11.73 -3.23
N GLY A 74 -5.09 -11.31 -4.39
CA GLY A 74 -6.19 -11.97 -5.11
C GLY A 74 -7.12 -10.98 -5.82
N THR A 75 -8.34 -11.43 -6.09
CA THR A 75 -9.37 -10.69 -6.83
C THR A 75 -10.55 -10.29 -5.95
N LEU A 76 -11.48 -9.53 -6.51
CA LEU A 76 -12.74 -9.14 -5.88
C LEU A 76 -13.91 -9.70 -6.68
N ASP A 77 -14.74 -10.53 -6.04
CA ASP A 77 -15.97 -11.02 -6.66
C ASP A 77 -17.16 -10.10 -6.33
N LEU A 78 -17.67 -9.43 -7.36
CA LEU A 78 -18.83 -8.54 -7.31
C LEU A 78 -20.15 -9.26 -7.61
N ALA A 79 -20.12 -10.55 -7.96
CA ALA A 79 -21.32 -11.32 -8.27
C ALA A 79 -22.42 -11.24 -7.20
N PRO A 80 -22.12 -11.29 -5.88
CA PRO A 80 -23.15 -11.23 -4.85
C PRO A 80 -23.88 -9.88 -4.82
N THR A 81 -23.18 -8.78 -5.14
CA THR A 81 -23.72 -7.42 -5.06
C THR A 81 -24.55 -7.07 -6.29
N LEU A 82 -24.24 -7.67 -7.44
CA LEU A 82 -24.91 -7.39 -8.72
C LEU A 82 -26.16 -8.24 -8.97
N ARG A 83 -26.23 -9.45 -8.41
CA ARG A 83 -27.28 -10.43 -8.75
C ARG A 83 -28.44 -10.48 -7.75
N ALA A 84 -28.28 -9.92 -6.56
CA ALA A 84 -29.19 -10.20 -5.47
C ALA A 84 -30.30 -9.13 -5.33
N LYS A 85 -31.53 -9.58 -5.05
CA LYS A 85 -32.67 -8.71 -4.69
C LYS A 85 -32.47 -8.03 -3.32
N ILE A 86 -31.61 -8.62 -2.49
CA ILE A 86 -31.10 -8.09 -1.22
C ILE A 86 -29.59 -8.01 -1.40
N ASN A 87 -28.98 -6.83 -1.28
CA ASN A 87 -27.54 -6.68 -1.52
C ASN A 87 -26.74 -7.46 -0.47
N GLU A 88 -26.05 -8.52 -0.91
CA GLU A 88 -25.00 -9.18 -0.13
C GLU A 88 -23.66 -8.46 -0.34
N PRO A 89 -22.73 -8.49 0.63
CA PRO A 89 -21.38 -7.96 0.44
C PRO A 89 -20.64 -8.67 -0.70
N ALA A 90 -19.73 -7.95 -1.35
CA ALA A 90 -18.74 -8.54 -2.26
C ALA A 90 -17.91 -9.60 -1.54
N THR A 91 -17.37 -10.56 -2.30
CA THR A 91 -16.54 -11.62 -1.73
C THR A 91 -15.07 -11.38 -2.06
N ILE A 92 -14.22 -11.45 -1.03
CA ILE A 92 -12.77 -11.46 -1.21
C ILE A 92 -12.37 -12.83 -1.75
N ALA A 93 -11.74 -12.85 -2.92
CA ALA A 93 -11.20 -14.05 -3.53
C ALA A 93 -9.67 -13.99 -3.46
N GLY A 94 -9.11 -14.33 -2.29
CA GLY A 94 -7.67 -14.17 -2.04
C GLY A 94 -7.29 -14.35 -0.57
N THR A 95 -6.05 -14.01 -0.25
CA THR A 95 -5.52 -14.03 1.12
C THR A 95 -5.33 -12.61 1.62
N VAL A 96 -6.09 -12.24 2.66
CA VAL A 96 -5.90 -10.97 3.38
C VAL A 96 -4.55 -11.02 4.10
N PHE A 97 -3.74 -9.98 3.94
CA PHE A 97 -2.43 -9.87 4.59
C PHE A 97 -2.34 -8.64 5.51
N TYR A 98 -3.20 -7.65 5.31
CA TYR A 98 -3.24 -6.43 6.11
C TYR A 98 -4.68 -6.14 6.54
N GLU A 99 -4.87 -5.82 7.83
CA GLU A 99 -6.14 -5.39 8.40
C GLU A 99 -5.93 -4.17 9.32
N GLU A 100 -6.74 -3.14 9.15
CA GLU A 100 -6.75 -1.91 9.93
C GLU A 100 -8.06 -1.84 10.72
N SER A 101 -7.97 -1.99 12.04
CA SER A 101 -9.14 -2.02 12.93
C SER A 101 -9.39 -0.66 13.59
N ILE A 102 -8.33 0.14 13.79
CA ILE A 102 -8.40 1.49 14.38
C ILE A 102 -9.29 2.40 13.53
N LEU A 103 -10.23 3.08 14.20
CA LEU A 103 -11.09 4.07 13.56
C LEU A 103 -10.30 5.36 13.28
N GLN A 104 -10.23 5.74 12.01
CA GLN A 104 -9.58 6.94 11.47
C GLN A 104 -8.10 7.12 11.89
N PRO A 105 -7.22 6.14 11.60
CA PRO A 105 -5.88 6.10 12.20
C PRO A 105 -4.97 7.26 11.81
N LEU A 106 -5.26 7.96 10.71
CA LEU A 106 -4.64 9.24 10.41
C LEU A 106 -5.28 10.37 11.23
N ARG A 107 -4.53 10.91 12.19
CA ARG A 107 -4.88 12.04 13.05
C ARG A 107 -4.20 13.31 12.60
N ILE A 108 -4.75 14.44 12.99
CA ILE A 108 -4.19 15.77 12.75
C ILE A 108 -4.11 16.54 14.07
N GLU A 109 -3.00 17.25 14.28
CA GLU A 109 -2.57 18.00 15.47
C GLU A 109 -2.42 17.22 16.78
N ASP A 110 -3.34 16.32 17.11
CA ASP A 110 -3.38 15.54 18.35
C ASP A 110 -3.60 14.04 18.04
N PRO A 111 -2.67 13.14 18.42
CA PRO A 111 -2.83 11.70 18.18
C PRO A 111 -4.00 11.05 18.94
N GLU A 112 -4.48 11.67 20.02
CA GLU A 112 -5.57 11.13 20.85
C GLU A 112 -6.96 11.55 20.40
N THR A 113 -7.05 12.55 19.51
CA THR A 113 -8.33 13.09 19.04
C THR A 113 -8.70 12.51 17.68
N VAL A 114 -9.87 11.88 17.59
CA VAL A 114 -10.43 11.40 16.31
C VAL A 114 -10.92 12.60 15.48
N PRO A 115 -10.36 12.86 14.29
CA PRO A 115 -10.76 14.01 13.49
C PRO A 115 -12.15 13.85 12.86
N GLU A 116 -12.78 14.98 12.51
CA GLU A 116 -13.91 14.97 11.60
C GLU A 116 -13.41 14.74 10.16
N ARG A 117 -13.55 13.51 9.68
CA ARG A 117 -13.31 13.19 8.28
C ARG A 117 -14.52 13.48 7.40
N ARG A 118 -14.31 14.23 6.30
CA ARG A 118 -15.32 14.43 5.25
C ARG A 118 -14.80 14.03 3.88
N PHE A 119 -15.34 12.96 3.33
CA PHE A 119 -15.02 12.47 1.99
C PHE A 119 -15.47 13.46 0.90
N LYS A 120 -14.63 13.72 -0.10
CA LYS A 120 -14.90 14.65 -1.21
C LYS A 120 -14.98 13.97 -2.57
N GLY A 121 -14.33 12.83 -2.75
CA GLY A 121 -14.39 12.07 -4.01
C GLY A 121 -13.11 11.28 -4.24
N TYR A 122 -13.01 10.68 -5.42
CA TYR A 122 -11.78 10.04 -5.88
C TYR A 122 -11.53 10.33 -7.36
N ARG A 123 -10.28 10.20 -7.78
CA ARG A 123 -9.81 10.37 -9.16
C ARG A 123 -8.65 9.43 -9.47
N TYR A 124 -8.40 9.20 -10.75
CA TYR A 124 -7.21 8.46 -11.21
C TYR A 124 -6.13 9.47 -11.65
N ALA A 125 -4.89 9.27 -11.20
CA ALA A 125 -3.73 10.02 -11.68
C ALA A 125 -2.44 9.22 -11.43
N ASP A 126 -1.49 9.27 -12.38
CA ASP A 126 -0.15 8.68 -12.23
C ASP A 126 -0.13 7.23 -11.74
N GLY A 127 -1.03 6.40 -12.28
CA GLY A 127 -1.15 4.98 -11.91
C GLY A 127 -1.75 4.73 -10.53
N ALA A 128 -2.24 5.76 -9.85
CA ALA A 128 -2.85 5.68 -8.53
C ALA A 128 -4.37 5.97 -8.58
N VAL A 129 -5.07 5.47 -7.56
CA VAL A 129 -6.38 5.99 -7.17
C VAL A 129 -6.15 7.01 -6.05
N ILE A 130 -6.57 8.25 -6.26
CA ILE A 130 -6.44 9.31 -5.27
C ILE A 130 -7.81 9.56 -4.64
N PHE A 131 -7.89 9.43 -3.32
CA PHE A 131 -9.05 9.78 -2.51
C PHE A 131 -8.84 11.14 -1.87
N ASP A 132 -9.78 12.06 -2.11
CA ASP A 132 -9.74 13.41 -1.57
C ASP A 132 -10.74 13.52 -0.40
N TYR A 133 -10.28 14.08 0.72
CA TYR A 133 -11.09 14.30 1.92
C TYR A 133 -10.56 15.48 2.73
N THR A 134 -11.29 15.85 3.79
CA THR A 134 -10.79 16.75 4.82
C THR A 134 -10.67 16.04 6.16
N LEU A 135 -9.70 16.42 6.98
CA LEU A 135 -9.59 16.09 8.40
C LEU A 135 -9.65 17.39 9.20
N ASP A 136 -10.68 17.58 10.02
CA ASP A 136 -10.94 18.83 10.76
C ASP A 136 -10.90 20.08 9.86
N GLY A 137 -11.38 19.93 8.62
CA GLY A 137 -11.39 20.98 7.60
C GLY A 137 -10.12 21.08 6.74
N VAL A 138 -9.00 20.49 7.16
CA VAL A 138 -7.73 20.49 6.39
C VAL A 138 -7.81 19.52 5.23
N ALA A 139 -7.49 19.98 4.02
CA ALA A 139 -7.57 19.18 2.80
C ALA A 139 -6.41 18.16 2.70
N VAL A 140 -6.78 16.90 2.46
CA VAL A 140 -5.85 15.76 2.33
C VAL A 140 -6.21 14.96 1.08
N SER A 141 -5.18 14.62 0.29
CA SER A 141 -5.26 13.65 -0.80
C SER A 141 -4.48 12.40 -0.40
N GLU A 142 -5.10 11.22 -0.53
CA GLU A 142 -4.48 9.92 -0.28
C GLU A 142 -4.39 9.14 -1.60
N ALA A 143 -3.18 8.95 -2.10
CA ALA A 143 -2.90 8.13 -3.27
C ALA A 143 -2.68 6.67 -2.85
N LEU A 144 -3.43 5.76 -3.49
CA LEU A 144 -3.26 4.31 -3.38
C LEU A 144 -2.69 3.77 -4.69
N ARG A 145 -1.54 3.10 -4.62
CA ARG A 145 -0.88 2.48 -5.77
C ARG A 145 -0.19 1.17 -5.39
N ILE A 146 0.20 0.39 -6.38
CA ILE A 146 1.07 -0.77 -6.16
C ILE A 146 2.48 -0.27 -5.79
N THR A 147 3.16 -0.95 -4.87
CA THR A 147 4.58 -0.72 -4.60
C THR A 147 5.44 -1.00 -5.84
N SER A 148 6.63 -0.40 -5.91
CA SER A 148 7.50 -0.51 -7.09
C SER A 148 7.97 -1.94 -7.41
N ASP A 149 7.97 -2.84 -6.42
CA ASP A 149 8.26 -4.26 -6.59
C ASP A 149 7.05 -5.09 -7.05
N GLY A 150 5.86 -4.49 -7.11
CA GLY A 150 4.64 -5.11 -7.61
C GLY A 150 3.80 -5.85 -6.56
N ASP A 151 4.26 -5.92 -5.31
CA ASP A 151 3.83 -6.97 -4.37
C ASP A 151 3.06 -6.46 -3.15
N GLY A 152 2.94 -5.15 -3.02
CA GLY A 152 2.27 -4.49 -1.92
C GLY A 152 1.52 -3.24 -2.36
N VAL A 153 0.94 -2.57 -1.38
CA VAL A 153 0.19 -1.33 -1.54
C VAL A 153 0.99 -0.20 -0.91
N GLU A 154 1.16 0.89 -1.64
CA GLU A 154 1.62 2.16 -1.11
C GLU A 154 0.40 3.08 -0.90
N ARG A 155 0.31 3.63 0.32
CA ARG A 155 -0.56 4.76 0.68
C ARG A 155 0.34 5.99 0.81
N ALA A 156 0.10 7.03 0.03
CA ALA A 156 0.84 8.28 0.11
C ALA A 156 -0.11 9.45 0.35
N TRP A 157 0.15 10.23 1.39
CA TRP A 157 -0.68 11.37 1.74
C TRP A 157 -0.02 12.67 1.34
N MET A 158 -0.82 13.57 0.77
CA MET A 158 -0.45 14.93 0.43
C MET A 158 -1.43 15.88 1.11
N VAL A 159 -0.89 16.97 1.64
CA VAL A 159 -1.66 18.00 2.36
C VAL A 159 -1.46 19.30 1.62
N ALA A 160 -2.56 19.98 1.27
CA ALA A 160 -2.50 21.18 0.45
C ALA A 160 -1.93 22.38 1.22
N GLU A 161 -2.20 22.44 2.52
CA GLU A 161 -1.72 23.48 3.42
C GLU A 161 -0.62 22.91 4.31
N GLY A 162 0.50 23.63 4.43
CA GLY A 162 1.63 23.27 5.29
C GLY A 162 1.43 23.67 6.75
N GLY A 163 2.37 23.29 7.62
CA GLY A 163 2.37 23.70 9.04
C GLY A 163 1.48 22.86 9.95
N HIS A 164 0.92 21.77 9.43
CA HIS A 164 0.16 20.78 10.18
C HIS A 164 1.03 19.62 10.66
N THR A 165 0.69 19.08 11.82
CA THR A 165 1.25 17.83 12.32
C THR A 165 0.25 16.70 12.13
N PHE A 166 0.67 15.60 11.52
CA PHE A 166 -0.12 14.39 11.39
C PHE A 166 0.46 13.26 12.24
N TYR A 167 -0.43 12.39 12.70
CA TYR A 167 -0.04 11.16 13.36
C TYR A 167 -0.72 9.98 12.69
N PHE A 168 -0.03 8.86 12.58
CA PHE A 168 -0.62 7.61 12.14
C PHE A 168 -0.53 6.57 13.26
N LEU A 169 -1.68 6.06 13.67
CA LEU A 169 -1.80 4.95 14.61
C LEU A 169 -1.78 3.63 13.83
N ALA A 170 -0.71 2.87 14.00
CA ALA A 170 -0.50 1.60 13.31
C ALA A 170 -0.60 0.42 14.29
N GLU A 171 -1.37 -0.58 13.93
CA GLU A 171 -1.42 -1.86 14.64
C GLU A 171 -0.32 -2.79 14.14
N GLU A 172 0.22 -3.62 15.03
CA GLU A 172 1.11 -4.70 14.62
C GLU A 172 0.35 -5.70 13.73
N GLN A 173 0.95 -6.07 12.60
CA GLN A 173 0.34 -6.97 11.63
C GLN A 173 1.00 -8.34 11.70
N SER A 174 0.22 -9.41 11.80
CA SER A 174 0.73 -10.79 11.77
C SER A 174 1.32 -11.11 10.41
N ASP A 175 0.63 -10.73 9.33
CA ASP A 175 0.89 -11.17 7.96
C ASP A 175 1.35 -10.05 7.01
N ALA A 176 1.45 -8.80 7.48
CA ALA A 176 2.00 -7.68 6.70
C ALA A 176 3.29 -7.13 7.30
N GLU A 177 4.26 -6.86 6.43
CA GLU A 177 5.30 -5.88 6.71
C GLU A 177 4.75 -4.48 6.40
N VAL A 178 4.89 -3.57 7.36
CA VAL A 178 4.43 -2.19 7.24
C VAL A 178 5.61 -1.25 7.46
N VAL A 179 5.90 -0.41 6.46
CA VAL A 179 7.02 0.54 6.48
C VAL A 179 6.50 1.95 6.26
N PHE A 180 6.96 2.88 7.08
CA PHE A 180 6.62 4.30 6.97
C PHE A 180 7.82 5.09 6.43
N THR A 181 7.54 6.08 5.58
CA THR A 181 8.52 7.01 5.03
C THR A 181 8.04 8.44 5.18
N GLY A 182 8.98 9.39 5.33
CA GLY A 182 8.66 10.81 5.52
C GLY A 182 8.24 11.21 6.95
N GLY A 183 8.36 10.31 7.94
CA GLY A 183 8.03 10.61 9.33
C GLY A 183 8.94 9.92 10.34
N THR A 184 8.66 10.18 11.62
CA THR A 184 9.43 9.65 12.76
C THR A 184 8.53 8.78 13.64
N LYS A 185 9.02 7.59 14.01
CA LYS A 185 8.35 6.76 15.00
C LYS A 185 8.50 7.39 16.39
N VAL A 186 7.39 7.80 16.99
CA VAL A 186 7.37 8.43 18.32
C VAL A 186 7.34 7.37 19.43
N SER A 187 6.57 6.32 19.22
CA SER A 187 6.43 5.18 20.13
C SER A 187 5.98 3.93 19.35
N PRO A 188 5.91 2.74 19.96
CA PRO A 188 5.33 1.57 19.30
C PRO A 188 3.91 1.87 18.78
N GLY A 189 3.69 1.65 17.48
CA GLY A 189 2.39 1.90 16.85
C GLY A 189 2.06 3.37 16.57
N LEU A 190 2.95 4.33 16.84
CA LEU A 190 2.68 5.75 16.59
C LEU A 190 3.79 6.40 15.75
N TRP A 191 3.39 6.96 14.62
CA TRP A 191 4.25 7.70 13.70
C TRP A 191 3.80 9.15 13.62
N LYS A 192 4.75 10.08 13.60
CA LYS A 192 4.52 11.52 13.46
C LYS A 192 5.09 12.02 12.14
N PHE A 193 4.33 12.87 11.47
CA PHE A 193 4.67 13.50 10.20
C PHE A 193 4.42 14.99 10.31
N GLU A 194 5.39 15.82 9.93
CA GLU A 194 5.25 17.27 9.96
C GLU A 194 5.23 17.78 8.52
N THR A 195 4.17 18.50 8.16
CA THR A 195 4.10 19.14 6.85
C THR A 195 4.91 20.43 6.90
N GLY A 196 5.90 20.56 6.01
CA GLY A 196 6.67 21.79 5.89
C GLY A 196 5.76 22.97 5.53
N THR A 197 6.16 24.19 5.89
CA THR A 197 5.44 25.41 5.50
C THR A 197 5.70 25.81 4.05
N ASP A 198 6.63 25.13 3.38
CA ASP A 198 7.06 25.43 2.02
C ASP A 198 6.18 24.66 1.02
N THR A 199 5.42 25.40 0.21
CA THR A 199 4.39 24.84 -0.68
C THR A 199 4.94 24.17 -1.94
N ASP A 200 6.24 24.31 -2.19
CA ASP A 200 6.85 23.97 -3.49
C ASP A 200 7.19 22.49 -3.65
N SER A 201 7.16 21.69 -2.58
CA SER A 201 7.15 20.22 -2.62
C SER A 201 6.91 19.65 -1.22
N PRO A 202 5.66 19.44 -0.76
CA PRO A 202 5.43 18.64 0.42
C PRO A 202 5.90 17.22 0.10
N ALA A 203 7.01 16.77 0.69
CA ALA A 203 7.41 15.37 0.59
C ALA A 203 6.23 14.54 1.14
N PRO A 204 5.61 13.67 0.34
CA PRO A 204 4.49 12.89 0.82
C PRO A 204 4.99 11.98 1.93
N PHE A 205 4.28 11.95 3.05
CA PHE A 205 4.48 10.83 3.96
C PHE A 205 3.73 9.64 3.40
N ALA A 206 4.35 8.47 3.48
CA ALA A 206 3.81 7.27 2.88
C ALA A 206 3.97 6.06 3.79
N MET A 207 3.09 5.10 3.58
CA MET A 207 3.05 3.81 4.25
C MET A 207 2.96 2.73 3.17
N THR A 208 3.89 1.78 3.19
CA THR A 208 3.78 0.56 2.38
C THR A 208 3.25 -0.59 3.23
N MET A 209 2.46 -1.45 2.61
CA MET A 209 1.90 -2.66 3.19
C MET A 209 2.18 -3.81 2.24
N GLN A 210 2.92 -4.81 2.69
CA GLN A 210 3.30 -5.96 1.87
C GLN A 210 3.09 -7.25 2.64
N ALA A 211 2.61 -8.30 1.97
CA ALA A 211 2.47 -9.60 2.61
C ALA A 211 3.85 -10.13 3.04
N LYS A 212 3.97 -10.61 4.28
CA LYS A 212 5.18 -11.28 4.74
C LYS A 212 5.34 -12.59 3.97
N THR A 213 6.55 -12.84 3.49
CA THR A 213 6.88 -14.15 2.92
C THR A 213 6.74 -15.20 4.02
N LYS A 214 5.86 -16.19 3.84
CA LYS A 214 5.82 -17.35 4.74
C LYS A 214 7.16 -18.09 4.59
N LYS A 215 7.90 -18.20 5.70
CA LYS A 215 9.13 -19.00 5.76
C LYS A 215 8.82 -20.48 5.68
#